data_AF-A0A2A9JVK5-F1
#
_entry.id   AF-A0A2A9JVK5-F1
#
_cell.length_a   1.000
_cell.length_b   1.000
_cell.length_c   1.000
_cell.angle_alpha   90.00
_cell.angle_beta   90.00
_cell.angle_gamma   90.00
#
_symmetry.space_group_name_H-M   'P 1'
#
loop_
_entity.id
_entity.type
_entity.pdbx_description
1 polymer ?
#
loop_
_entity_poly.entity_id
_entity_poly.type
_entity_poly.pdbx_seq_one_letter_code
_entity_poly.pdbx_strand_id
1 'polypeptide(L)'
;MDTDQTTICTSQNVHIGQEVVIYHRTYLGNCSSSNDGVVTAVDPEHRTYTVSYQDMRGRQAYTISDQWYGDGWAYCMPAAEVYGG
;
A
#
# COMPACT_ATOMS: atom_id res chain seq x y z
N MET A 1 -19.34 9.67 8.12
CA MET A 1 -18.81 9.37 6.78
C MET A 1 -17.67 8.38 6.99
N ASP A 2 -18.06 7.11 7.14
CA ASP A 2 -17.14 5.98 7.21
C ASP A 2 -16.56 5.77 5.82
N THR A 3 -15.30 6.16 5.64
CA THR A 3 -14.62 5.95 4.36
C THR A 3 -13.98 4.57 4.44
N ASP A 4 -14.68 3.56 3.93
CA ASP A 4 -14.10 2.42 3.21
C ASP A 4 -12.84 1.77 3.85
N GLN A 5 -12.89 1.44 5.14
CA GLN A 5 -11.83 0.67 5.80
C GLN A 5 -11.64 -0.74 5.22
N THR A 6 -12.62 -1.26 4.47
CA THR A 6 -12.60 -2.59 3.86
C THR A 6 -11.70 -2.72 2.63
N THR A 7 -11.34 -1.61 1.97
CA THR A 7 -10.62 -1.66 0.68
C THR A 7 -9.12 -1.35 0.84
N ILE A 8 -8.66 -0.94 2.02
CA ILE A 8 -7.25 -0.68 2.28
C ILE A 8 -6.52 -1.97 2.67
N CYS A 9 -5.35 -2.18 2.08
CA CYS A 9 -4.45 -3.26 2.42
C CYS A 9 -3.85 -3.10 3.83
N THR A 10 -3.97 -4.15 4.62
CA THR A 10 -3.36 -4.33 5.94
C THR A 10 -2.66 -5.69 6.00
N SER A 11 -1.73 -5.86 6.93
CA SER A 11 -1.06 -7.13 7.19
C SER A 11 -2.01 -8.28 7.54
N GLN A 12 -3.26 -7.98 7.88
CA GLN A 12 -4.31 -8.94 8.20
C GLN A 12 -5.10 -9.42 6.96
N ASN A 13 -5.11 -8.64 5.87
CA ASN A 13 -5.94 -8.94 4.69
C ASN A 13 -5.15 -9.15 3.39
N VAL A 14 -3.88 -8.76 3.35
CA VAL A 14 -3.02 -9.02 2.19
C VAL A 14 -2.37 -10.40 2.26
N HIS A 15 -2.05 -10.94 1.08
CA HIS A 15 -1.28 -12.17 0.94
C HIS A 15 -0.07 -11.97 0.02
N ILE A 16 0.98 -12.76 0.22
CA ILE A 16 2.18 -12.75 -0.64
C ILE A 16 1.75 -13.10 -2.07
N GLY A 17 2.23 -12.33 -3.05
CA GLY A 17 1.87 -12.43 -4.46
C GLY A 17 0.68 -11.56 -4.87
N GLN A 18 -0.01 -10.92 -3.92
CA GLN A 18 -1.11 -10.01 -4.23
C GLN A 18 -0.62 -8.75 -4.95
N GLU A 19 -1.25 -8.41 -6.07
CA GLU A 19 -1.06 -7.14 -6.77
C GLU A 19 -1.76 -6.00 -6.04
N VAL A 20 -1.04 -4.90 -5.84
CA VAL A 20 -1.51 -3.73 -5.08
C VAL A 20 -1.05 -2.44 -5.73
N VAL A 21 -1.80 -1.36 -5.48
CA VAL A 21 -1.40 0.01 -5.83
C VAL A 21 -0.96 0.72 -4.57
N ILE A 22 0.31 1.13 -4.52
CA ILE A 22 0.90 1.92 -3.43
C ILE A 22 0.53 3.38 -3.67
N TYR A 23 -0.16 4.02 -2.74
CA TYR A 23 -0.42 5.46 -2.73
C TYR A 23 0.55 6.15 -1.79
N HIS A 24 1.49 6.93 -2.34
CA HIS A 24 2.38 7.78 -1.58
C HIS A 24 1.70 9.13 -1.36
N ARG A 25 1.21 9.37 -0.14
CA ARG A 25 0.78 10.71 0.27
C ARG A 25 2.02 11.42 0.81
N THR A 26 2.47 12.49 0.19
CA THR A 26 3.51 13.33 0.79
C THR A 26 2.85 14.60 1.31
N TYR A 27 2.95 14.84 2.62
CA TYR A 27 2.30 15.99 3.29
C TYR A 27 2.79 17.36 2.76
N LEU A 28 3.90 17.39 2.03
CA LEU A 28 4.47 18.60 1.43
C LEU A 28 3.88 18.82 0.02
N GLY A 29 2.71 19.48 -0.04
CA GLY A 29 2.26 20.16 -1.26
C GLY A 29 1.19 19.47 -2.12
N ASN A 30 0.41 18.52 -1.58
CA ASN A 30 -0.66 17.82 -2.30
C ASN A 30 -0.21 16.94 -3.49
N CYS A 31 1.06 16.55 -3.55
CA CYS A 31 1.50 15.55 -4.53
C CYS A 31 1.13 14.15 -4.06
N SER A 32 0.20 13.52 -4.78
CA SER A 32 -0.07 12.08 -4.71
C SER A 32 0.63 11.39 -5.86
N SER A 33 1.52 10.44 -5.57
CA SER A 33 2.01 9.48 -6.57
C SER A 33 1.52 8.08 -6.23
N SER A 34 1.31 7.28 -7.27
CA SER A 34 0.96 5.87 -7.12
C SER A 34 1.93 4.99 -7.89
N ASN A 35 2.22 3.81 -7.35
CA ASN A 35 3.03 2.78 -8.01
C ASN A 35 2.34 1.42 -7.91
N ASP A 36 2.35 0.67 -9.00
CA ASP A 36 1.96 -0.74 -8.99
C ASP A 36 3.03 -1.59 -8.31
N GLY A 37 2.60 -2.54 -7.50
CA GLY A 37 3.49 -3.43 -6.78
C GLY A 37 2.87 -4.77 -6.46
N VAL A 38 3.71 -5.64 -5.90
CA VAL A 38 3.33 -6.98 -5.45
C VAL A 38 3.77 -7.20 -4.02
N VAL A 39 2.90 -7.75 -3.19
CA VAL A 39 3.23 -8.09 -1.80
C VAL A 39 4.24 -9.24 -1.79
N THR A 40 5.34 -9.07 -1.08
CA THR A 40 6.46 -10.04 -1.02
C THR A 40 6.70 -10.60 0.37
N ALA A 41 6.26 -9.92 1.42
CA ALA A 41 6.29 -10.40 2.80
C ALA A 41 5.13 -9.80 3.59
N VAL A 42 4.66 -10.54 4.59
CA VAL A 42 3.59 -10.11 5.51
C VAL A 42 4.01 -10.49 6.92
N ASP A 43 3.91 -9.54 7.85
CA ASP A 43 4.19 -9.72 9.27
C ASP A 43 3.00 -9.18 10.08
N PRO A 44 2.00 -10.03 10.36
CA PRO A 44 0.82 -9.65 11.11
C PRO A 44 1.11 -9.32 12.58
N GLU A 45 2.16 -9.89 13.16
CA GLU A 45 2.54 -9.66 14.57
C GLU A 45 3.07 -8.24 14.76
N HIS A 46 3.88 -7.77 13.81
CA HIS A 46 4.40 -6.40 13.77
C HIS A 46 3.50 -5.42 13.01
N ARG A 47 2.37 -5.89 12.47
CA ARG A 47 1.41 -5.10 11.70
C ARG A 47 2.04 -4.40 10.50
N THR A 48 2.82 -5.15 9.73
CA THR A 48 3.50 -4.65 8.53
C THR A 48 3.41 -5.64 7.37
N TYR A 49 3.61 -5.14 6.17
CA TYR A 49 3.81 -5.94 4.96
C TYR A 49 4.79 -5.23 4.02
N THR A 50 5.45 -5.98 3.14
CA THR A 50 6.44 -5.42 2.21
C THR A 50 5.96 -5.60 0.77
N VAL A 51 6.03 -4.52 0.00
CA VAL A 51 5.65 -4.49 -1.41
C VAL A 51 6.89 -4.27 -2.27
N SER A 52 7.09 -5.11 -3.28
CA SER A 52 8.05 -4.86 -4.34
C SER A 52 7.38 -4.08 -5.46
N TYR A 53 7.99 -2.97 -5.90
CA TYR A 53 7.51 -2.14 -7.00
C TYR A 53 8.67 -1.71 -7.89
N GLN A 54 8.38 -1.19 -9.09
CA GLN A 54 9.39 -0.71 -10.02
C GLN A 54 9.30 0.80 -10.15
N ASP A 55 10.42 1.49 -9.97
CA ASP A 55 10.56 2.91 -10.23
C ASP A 55 11.66 3.19 -11.27
N MET A 56 11.93 4.47 -11.55
CA MET A 56 12.98 4.88 -12.48
C MET A 56 14.40 4.43 -12.05
N ARG A 57 14.60 4.03 -10.79
CA ARG A 57 15.87 3.55 -10.23
C ARG A 57 15.95 2.02 -10.22
N GLY A 58 14.89 1.32 -10.60
CA GLY A 58 14.83 -0.14 -10.69
C GLY A 58 13.80 -0.75 -9.73
N ARG A 59 14.00 -2.02 -9.36
CA ARG A 59 13.13 -2.71 -8.42
C ARG A 59 13.42 -2.24 -6.99
N GLN A 60 12.40 -1.73 -6.33
CA GLN A 60 12.43 -1.30 -4.94
C GLN A 60 11.56 -2.22 -4.07
N ALA A 61 11.83 -2.23 -2.77
CA ALA A 61 10.98 -2.86 -1.77
C ALA A 61 10.59 -1.82 -0.73
N TYR A 62 9.32 -1.78 -0.35
CA TYR A 62 8.79 -0.82 0.61
C TYR A 62 7.94 -1.52 1.65
N THR A 63 8.33 -1.37 2.92
CA THR A 63 7.60 -1.90 4.06
C THR A 63 6.58 -0.88 4.53
N ILE A 64 5.32 -1.31 4.61
CA ILE A 64 4.16 -0.52 4.97
C ILE A 64 3.61 -1.05 6.28
N SER A 65 3.24 -0.13 7.19
CA SER A 65 2.57 -0.47 8.44
C SER A 65 1.06 -0.31 8.30
N ASP A 66 0.31 -1.14 9.02
CA ASP A 66 -1.15 -1.04 9.11
C ASP A 66 -1.62 0.25 9.77
N GLN A 67 -0.73 0.99 10.44
CA GLN A 67 -1.03 2.26 11.10
C GLN A 67 -1.31 3.35 10.08
N TRP A 68 -2.47 3.27 9.44
CA TRP A 68 -3.08 4.37 8.72
C TRP A 68 -3.76 5.28 9.73
N TYR A 69 -3.04 6.26 10.22
CA TYR A 69 -3.60 7.33 11.05
C TYR A 69 -3.20 8.63 10.41
N GLY A 70 -4.13 9.33 9.75
CA GLY A 70 -4.24 10.80 9.57
C GLY A 70 -3.03 11.66 9.16
N ASP A 71 -1.82 11.13 9.18
CA ASP A 71 -0.52 11.79 9.21
C ASP A 71 0.12 11.79 7.81
N GLY A 72 -0.59 11.26 6.82
CA GLY A 72 -0.17 11.23 5.43
C GLY A 72 0.88 10.17 5.12
N TRP A 73 0.87 9.03 5.81
CA TRP A 73 1.70 7.89 5.43
C TRP A 73 1.17 7.18 4.17
N ALA A 74 2.06 6.49 3.47
CA ALA A 74 1.71 5.70 2.31
C ALA A 74 0.84 4.49 2.70
N TYR A 75 -0.09 4.10 1.82
CA TYR A 75 -0.96 2.95 2.01
C TYR A 75 -1.16 2.20 0.69
N CYS A 76 -1.64 0.96 0.75
CA CYS A 76 -1.97 0.19 -0.44
C CYS A 76 -3.48 -0.08 -0.55
N MET A 77 -3.94 -0.28 -1.79
CA MET A 77 -5.23 -0.88 -2.12
C MET A 77 -5.00 -2.07 -3.06
N PRO A 78 -5.87 -3.10 -3.07
CA PRO A 78 -5.78 -4.18 -4.03
C PRO A 78 -5.91 -3.64 -5.46
N ALA A 79 -5.04 -4.07 -6.38
CA ALA A 79 -5.06 -3.57 -7.77
C ALA A 79 -6.39 -3.87 -8.47
N ALA A 80 -7.02 -5.00 -8.15
CA ALA A 80 -8.35 -5.37 -8.65
C ALA A 80 -9.44 -4.35 -8.28
N GLU A 81 -9.37 -3.75 -7.10
CA GLU A 81 -10.34 -2.74 -6.65
C GLU A 81 -10.09 -1.38 -7.32
N VAL A 82 -8.85 -1.10 -7.71
CA VAL A 82 -8.48 0.15 -8.39
C VAL A 82 -8.81 0.11 -9.88
N TYR A 83 -8.60 -1.04 -10.54
CA TYR A 83 -8.70 -1.16 -12.00
C TYR A 83 -9.92 -1.98 -12.49
N GLY A 84 -10.60 -2.71 -11.59
CA GLY A 84 -11.66 -3.66 -11.93
C GLY A 84 -13.09 -3.20 -11.64
N GLY A 85 -13.31 -1.90 -11.38
CA GLY A 85 -14.63 -1.30 -11.17
C GLY A 85 -15.38 -0.96 -12.46
#